data_AF-A0A485ATI4-F1
#
_entry.id   AF-A0A485ATI4-F1
#
_cell.length_a   1.000
_cell.length_b   1.000
_cell.length_c   1.000
_cell.angle_alpha   90.00
_cell.angle_beta   90.00
_cell.angle_gamma   90.00
#
_symmetry.space_group_name_H-M   'P 1'
#
loop_
_entity.id
_entity.type
_entity.pdbx_description
1 polymer ?
#
loop_
_entity_poly.entity_id
_entity_poly.type
_entity_poly.pdbx_seq_one_letter_code
_entity_poly.pdbx_strand_id
1 'polypeptide(L)'
;MPEKTAEHYRNKIAVYLRWYQKQGMEEIPDLQKADTGAKDIPSWRRICKVLLNNDYWCRMLSFSPTKSSHYRRYRERMSQKRQQWGILCNNK
;
A
#
# COMPACT_ATOMS: atom_id res chain seq x y z
N MET A 1 -5.96 -2.66 11.12
CA MET A 1 -4.53 -2.25 10.98
C MET A 1 -4.05 -1.72 12.32
N PRO A 2 -2.78 -1.88 12.71
CA PRO A 2 -2.27 -1.33 13.96
C PRO A 2 -2.45 0.19 13.97
N GLU A 3 -3.03 0.74 15.03
CA GLU A 3 -3.50 2.14 15.06
C GLU A 3 -2.40 3.15 14.71
N LYS A 4 -1.22 3.01 15.31
CA LYS A 4 -0.08 3.93 15.12
C LYS A 4 0.47 3.96 13.69
N THR A 5 0.36 2.85 12.95
CA THR A 5 0.92 2.70 11.60
C THR A 5 -0.15 2.56 10.52
N ALA A 6 -1.43 2.64 10.88
CA ALA A 6 -2.55 2.50 9.96
C ALA A 6 -2.47 3.52 8.82
N GLU A 7 -2.19 4.79 9.12
CA GLU A 7 -2.07 5.83 8.09
C GLU A 7 -0.93 5.53 7.11
N HIS A 8 0.21 5.05 7.62
CA HIS A 8 1.36 4.67 6.81
C HIS A 8 1.03 3.54 5.83
N TYR A 9 0.44 2.45 6.34
CA TYR A 9 0.02 1.33 5.50
C TYR A 9 -1.00 1.76 4.46
N ARG A 10 -2.04 2.51 4.85
CA ARG A 10 -3.04 2.99 3.90
C ARG A 10 -2.42 3.88 2.80
N ASN A 11 -1.45 4.73 3.15
CA ASN A 11 -0.72 5.55 2.17
C ASN A 11 0.05 4.69 1.17
N LYS A 12 0.77 3.67 1.63
CA LYS A 12 1.53 2.75 0.77
C LYS A 12 0.61 1.89 -0.10
N ILE A 13 -0.43 1.30 0.50
CA ILE A 13 -1.42 0.49 -0.22
C ILE A 13 -2.11 1.31 -1.31
N ALA A 14 -2.48 2.56 -1.03
CA ALA A 14 -3.10 3.41 -2.05
C ALA A 14 -2.18 3.71 -3.24
N VAL A 15 -0.86 3.89 -3.02
CA VAL A 15 0.11 4.03 -4.12
C VAL A 15 0.17 2.77 -4.94
N TYR A 16 0.21 1.61 -4.27
CA TYR A 16 0.27 0.30 -4.92
C TYR A 16 -0.95 0.07 -5.80
N LEU A 17 -2.16 0.24 -5.26
CA LEU A 17 -3.42 0.11 -6.00
C LEU A 17 -3.47 1.11 -7.18
N ARG A 18 -3.11 2.37 -6.94
CA ARG A 18 -3.12 3.40 -7.98
C ARG A 18 -2.15 3.09 -9.12
N TRP A 19 -1.02 2.44 -8.84
CA TRP A 19 -0.07 2.04 -9.87
C TRP A 19 -0.68 0.99 -10.80
N TYR A 20 -1.28 -0.07 -10.24
CA TYR A 20 -1.94 -1.12 -11.04
C TYR A 20 -3.15 -0.61 -11.83
N GLN A 21 -3.96 0.28 -11.24
CA GLN A 21 -5.03 0.97 -11.96
C GLN A 21 -4.51 1.68 -13.22
N LYS A 22 -3.36 2.35 -13.13
CA LYS A 22 -2.74 3.02 -14.28
C LYS A 22 -2.14 2.06 -15.31
N GLN A 23 -1.83 0.82 -14.93
CA GLN A 23 -1.38 -0.23 -15.83
C GLN A 23 -2.55 -0.99 -16.49
N GLY A 24 -3.80 -0.57 -16.25
CA GLY A 24 -5.00 -1.20 -16.81
C GLY A 24 -5.59 -2.32 -15.94
N MET A 25 -5.09 -2.50 -14.71
CA MET A 25 -5.68 -3.41 -13.73
C MET A 25 -6.53 -2.58 -12.74
N GLU A 26 -7.80 -2.40 -13.09
CA GLU A 26 -8.75 -1.56 -12.33
C GLU A 26 -8.93 -2.05 -10.89
N GLU A 27 -8.97 -3.36 -10.70
CA GLU A 27 -9.05 -4.04 -9.41
C GLU A 27 -8.05 -5.20 -9.35
N ILE A 28 -7.38 -5.35 -8.21
CA ILE A 28 -6.50 -6.49 -7.96
C ILE A 28 -7.34 -7.66 -7.41
N PRO A 29 -7.07 -8.91 -7.82
CA PRO A 29 -7.82 -10.05 -7.33
C PRO A 29 -7.48 -10.37 -5.86
N ASP A 30 -8.35 -11.10 -5.19
CA ASP A 30 -8.11 -11.55 -3.81
C ASP A 30 -6.90 -12.48 -3.70
N LEU A 31 -6.77 -13.38 -4.68
CA LEU A 31 -5.81 -14.48 -4.72
C LEU A 31 -5.25 -14.61 -6.14
N GLN A 32 -3.95 -14.84 -6.27
CA GLN A 32 -3.33 -15.32 -7.51
C GLN A 32 -2.30 -16.43 -7.26
N LYS A 33 -1.96 -17.19 -8.29
CA LYS A 33 -0.89 -18.18 -8.23
C LYS A 33 0.45 -17.49 -7.93
N ALA A 34 1.14 -17.95 -6.90
CA ALA A 34 2.46 -17.45 -6.46
C ALA A 34 2.50 -15.97 -6.00
N ASP A 35 1.35 -15.36 -5.68
CA ASP A 35 1.24 -13.98 -5.19
C ASP A 35 1.97 -13.66 -3.88
N THR A 36 2.25 -14.66 -3.05
CA THR A 36 2.99 -14.50 -1.80
C THR A 36 4.50 -14.72 -1.94
N GLY A 37 4.97 -15.05 -3.16
CA GLY A 37 6.36 -15.32 -3.48
C GLY A 37 7.21 -14.07 -3.71
N ALA A 38 8.42 -14.27 -4.25
CA ALA A 38 9.37 -13.19 -4.51
C ALA A 38 8.93 -12.23 -5.63
N LYS A 39 8.17 -12.72 -6.61
CA LYS A 39 7.62 -11.89 -7.69
C LYS A 39 6.53 -10.96 -7.14
N ASP A 40 6.48 -9.74 -7.65
CA ASP A 40 5.42 -8.76 -7.32
C ASP A 40 4.18 -9.04 -8.17
N ILE A 41 3.40 -10.02 -7.72
CA ILE A 41 2.10 -10.37 -8.30
C ILE A 41 1.02 -9.78 -7.38
N PRO A 42 0.20 -8.83 -7.87
CA PRO A 42 -0.72 -8.08 -7.02
C PRO A 42 -1.87 -8.93 -6.52
N SER A 43 -2.13 -8.90 -5.22
CA SER A 43 -3.35 -9.50 -4.67
C SER A 43 -3.67 -8.91 -3.31
N TRP A 44 -4.94 -8.99 -2.91
CA TRP A 44 -5.30 -8.67 -1.54
C TRP A 44 -4.62 -9.59 -0.53
N ARG A 45 -4.43 -10.88 -0.86
CA ARG A 45 -3.64 -11.80 -0.03
C ARG A 45 -2.22 -11.29 0.23
N ARG A 46 -1.54 -10.75 -0.78
CA ARG A 46 -0.20 -10.16 -0.62
C ARG A 46 -0.21 -8.94 0.31
N ILE A 47 -1.21 -8.07 0.17
CA ILE A 47 -1.39 -6.90 1.06
C ILE A 47 -1.68 -7.35 2.50
N CYS A 48 -2.55 -8.35 2.69
CA CYS A 48 -2.83 -8.89 4.02
C CYS A 48 -1.56 -9.48 4.67
N LYS A 49 -0.71 -10.18 3.90
CA LYS A 49 0.56 -10.71 4.39
C LYS A 49 1.51 -9.61 4.87
N VAL A 50 1.57 -8.46 4.18
CA VAL A 50 2.34 -7.27 4.62
C VAL A 50 1.85 -6.78 5.99
N LEU A 51 0.52 -6.69 6.16
CA LEU A 51 -0.10 -6.22 7.40
C LEU A 51 0.13 -7.20 8.56
N LEU A 52 -0.07 -8.51 8.32
CA LEU A 52 0.11 -9.56 9.32
C LEU A 52 1.58 -9.67 9.79
N ASN A 53 2.52 -9.50 8.87
CA ASN A 53 3.96 -9.53 9.18
C ASN A 53 4.48 -8.23 9.82
N ASN A 54 3.63 -7.21 9.96
CA ASN A 54 4.05 -5.86 10.34
C ASN A 54 5.24 -5.35 9.50
N ASP A 55 5.21 -5.62 8.18
CA ASP A 55 6.26 -5.16 7.25
C ASP A 55 6.13 -3.65 7.06
N TYR A 56 6.73 -2.91 8.01
CA TYR A 56 6.66 -1.45 8.08
C TYR A 56 7.08 -0.79 6.77
N TRP A 57 8.07 -1.32 6.07
CA TRP A 57 8.53 -0.72 4.81
C TRP A 57 7.69 -1.14 3.60
N CYS A 58 6.82 -2.14 3.76
CA CYS A 58 6.03 -2.74 2.69
C CYS A 58 6.93 -3.26 1.55
N ARG A 59 8.04 -3.92 1.89
CA ARG A 59 9.02 -4.45 0.92
C ARG A 59 8.39 -5.46 -0.03
N MET A 60 7.41 -6.22 0.45
CA MET A 60 6.65 -7.13 -0.42
C MET A 60 5.86 -6.36 -1.50
N LEU A 61 5.47 -5.11 -1.27
CA LEU A 61 4.78 -4.29 -2.28
C LEU A 61 5.78 -3.41 -3.06
N SER A 62 7.03 -3.85 -3.17
CA SER A 62 8.11 -3.19 -3.92
C SER A 62 8.46 -1.78 -3.42
N PHE A 63 8.21 -1.49 -2.13
CA PHE A 63 8.62 -0.22 -1.52
C PHE A 63 9.99 -0.30 -0.86
N SER A 64 10.72 0.80 -0.97
CA SER A 64 11.98 1.04 -0.26
C SER A 64 11.78 1.94 0.97
N PRO A 65 12.70 1.87 1.96
CA PRO A 65 12.70 2.78 3.09
C PRO A 65 12.72 4.25 2.64
N THR A 66 11.90 5.07 3.29
CA THR A 66 11.89 6.51 3.05
C THR A 66 12.80 7.17 4.08
N LYS A 67 13.63 8.13 3.65
CA LYS A 67 14.48 8.90 4.58
C LYS A 67 13.60 9.59 5.64
N SER A 68 14.00 9.50 6.91
CA SER A 68 13.24 10.03 8.05
C SER A 68 12.92 11.52 7.90
N SER A 69 13.87 12.31 7.39
CA SER A 69 13.72 13.75 7.13
C SER A 69 12.57 14.10 6.18
N HIS A 70 12.18 13.20 5.27
CA HIS A 70 11.13 13.43 4.28
C HIS A 70 9.82 12.73 4.62
N TYR A 71 9.78 11.92 5.68
CA TYR A 71 8.64 11.08 5.99
C TYR A 71 7.37 11.88 6.28
N ARG A 72 7.48 12.96 7.07
CA ARG A 72 6.35 13.84 7.40
C ARG A 72 5.72 14.43 6.13
N ARG A 73 6.54 15.04 5.27
CA ARG A 73 6.09 15.63 3.99
C ARG A 73 5.49 14.56 3.05
N TYR A 74 6.09 13.37 3.01
CA TYR A 74 5.55 12.25 2.24
C TYR A 74 4.15 11.86 2.74
N ARG A 75 3.97 11.72 4.05
CA ARG A 75 2.71 11.34 4.68
C ARG A 75 1.60 12.34 4.36
N GLU A 76 1.85 13.64 4.57
CA GLU A 76 0.88 14.71 4.29
C GLU A 76 0.49 14.72 2.80
N ARG A 77 1.47 14.67 1.89
CA ARG A 77 1.23 14.61 0.45
C ARG A 77 0.42 13.39 0.04
N MET A 78 0.70 12.23 0.63
CA MET A 78 0.01 11.00 0.30
C MET A 78 -1.42 10.96 0.84
N SER A 79 -1.65 11.56 2.01
CA SER A 79 -3.00 11.73 2.56
C SER A 79 -3.88 12.55 1.61
N GLN A 80 -3.38 13.70 1.13
CA GLN A 80 -4.08 14.54 0.14
C GLN A 80 -4.32 13.80 -1.19
N LYS A 81 -3.31 13.08 -1.70
CA LYS A 81 -3.46 12.29 -2.94
C LYS A 81 -4.49 11.19 -2.81
N ARG A 82 -4.56 10.52 -1.65
CA ARG A 82 -5.58 9.50 -1.39
C ARG A 82 -6.99 10.06 -1.47
N GLN A 83 -7.22 11.22 -0.85
CA GLN A 83 -8.50 11.92 -0.95
C GLN A 83 -8.86 12.22 -2.39
N GLN A 84 -7.90 12.70 -3.20
CA GLN A 84 -8.11 12.95 -4.64
C GLN A 84 -8.41 11.68 -5.44
N TRP A 85 -7.82 10.54 -5.07
CA TRP A 85 -8.04 9.27 -5.77
C TRP A 85 -9.27 8.51 -5.27
N GLY A 86 -9.88 8.92 -4.15
CA GLY A 86 -10.95 8.16 -3.50
C GLY A 86 -10.50 6.83 -2.89
N ILE A 87 -9.19 6.59 -2.74
CA ILE A 87 -8.67 5.29 -2.30
C ILE A 87 -8.43 5.27 -0.78
N LEU A 88 -9.17 4.38 -0.10
CA LEU A 88 -9.07 4.16 1.34
C LEU A 88 -9.30 5.43 2.18
N CYS A 89 -10.15 6.36 1.75
CA CYS A 89 -10.28 7.69 2.37
C CYS A 89 -10.94 7.71 3.76
N ASN A 90 -11.51 6.59 4.20
CA ASN A 90 -12.38 6.58 5.37
C ASN A 90 -11.62 6.30 6.67
N ASN A 91 -11.75 7.26 7.59
CA ASN A 91 -11.79 7.00 9.03
C ASN A 91 -13.26 6.73 9.38
N LYS A 92 -13.65 5.46 9.42
CA LYS A 92 -14.75 5.06 10.32
C LYS A 92 -14.14 4.91 11.70
#